data_AF-A0A1G2HUI2-F1
#
_entry.id   AF-A0A1G2HUI2-F1
#
_cell.length_a   1.000
_cell.length_b   1.000
_cell.length_c   1.000
_cell.angle_alpha   90.00
_cell.angle_beta   90.00
_cell.angle_gamma   90.00
#
_symmetry.space_group_name_H-M   'P 1'
#
loop_
_entity.id
_entity.type
_entity.pdbx_description
1 polymer ?
#
loop_
_entity_poly.entity_id
_entity_poly.type
_entity_poly.pdbx_seq_one_letter_code
_entity_poly.pdbx_strand_id
1 'polypeptide(L)'
;MVASILVTALVILAIISKRKLHNHKLMLFLFMIIPIVAATLYTAGTTIYLNQISITKGPVHWHADFEIWNCGEKIDFLDPRGLSNRIGTPVFHEHNDFRIHVEGVVVKEEDVALDNFFNVIGGVLTEESLGVSANDEITLLHNGDLCNGKPGKVQVFVYKVINPKEQGRWIYTQEKVEDYTSYVLSPYSHVPPGDCIVVEFDQEKETTDKICTTYEAAIKKGELHGR
;
A
#
# COMPACT_ATOMS: atom_id res chain seq x y z
N MET A 1 9.65 21.44 -2.20
CA MET A 1 9.60 22.08 -3.53
C MET A 1 9.58 23.60 -3.46
N VAL A 2 8.64 24.23 -2.74
CA VAL A 2 8.54 25.71 -2.65
C VAL A 2 9.81 26.39 -2.11
N ALA A 3 10.36 25.89 -0.98
CA ALA A 3 11.60 26.43 -0.42
C ALA A 3 12.78 26.35 -1.41
N SER A 4 12.92 25.22 -2.13
CA SER A 4 13.96 25.02 -3.13
C SER A 4 13.83 25.99 -4.32
N ILE A 5 12.60 26.23 -4.80
CA ILE A 5 12.33 27.19 -5.88
C ILE A 5 12.67 28.61 -5.42
N LEU A 6 12.22 28.99 -4.23
CA LEU A 6 12.49 30.31 -3.64
C LEU A 6 14.00 30.55 -3.48
N VAL A 7 14.71 29.60 -2.89
CA VAL A 7 16.17 29.67 -2.70
C VAL A 7 16.87 29.76 -4.06
N THR A 8 16.45 28.97 -5.05
CA THR A 8 17.04 29.01 -6.40
C THR A 8 16.83 30.38 -7.05
N ALA A 9 15.63 30.94 -6.97
CA ALA A 9 15.33 32.28 -7.49
C ALA A 9 16.17 33.36 -6.79
N LEU A 10 16.35 33.27 -5.47
CA LEU A 10 17.18 34.19 -4.69
C LEU A 10 18.68 34.07 -5.06
N VAL A 11 19.17 32.85 -5.30
CA VAL A 11 20.54 32.61 -5.78
C VAL A 11 20.73 33.24 -7.16
N ILE A 12 19.80 33.02 -8.10
CA ILE A 12 19.85 33.64 -9.44
C ILE A 12 19.83 35.18 -9.32
N LEU A 13 18.95 35.73 -8.49
CA LEU A 13 18.87 37.17 -8.26
C LEU A 13 20.19 37.73 -7.68
N ALA A 14 20.80 37.01 -6.73
CA ALA A 14 22.08 37.40 -6.13
C ALA A 14 23.22 37.40 -7.16
N ILE A 15 23.21 36.47 -8.11
CA ILE A 15 24.19 36.41 -9.22
C ILE A 15 24.00 37.61 -10.16
N ILE A 16 22.78 37.85 -10.62
CA ILE A 16 22.48 38.91 -11.61
C ILE A 16 22.67 40.31 -11.02
N SER A 17 22.27 40.52 -9.77
CA SER A 17 22.24 41.84 -9.11
C SER A 17 23.44 42.10 -8.19
N LYS A 18 24.55 41.37 -8.38
CA LYS A 18 25.75 41.40 -7.52
C LYS A 18 26.29 42.80 -7.20
N ARG A 19 26.25 43.74 -8.16
CA ARG A 19 26.70 45.13 -7.95
C ARG A 19 25.70 45.97 -7.15
N LYS A 20 24.39 45.86 -7.45
CA LYS A 20 23.33 46.63 -6.78
C LYS A 20 23.08 46.15 -5.34
N LEU A 21 23.22 44.85 -5.09
CA LEU A 21 22.94 44.25 -3.79
C LEU A 21 24.18 44.18 -2.88
N HIS A 22 25.27 44.86 -3.23
CA HIS A 22 26.52 44.80 -2.46
C HIS A 22 26.33 45.22 -0.99
N ASN A 23 25.48 46.22 -0.73
CA ASN A 23 25.16 46.70 0.62
C ASN A 23 24.05 45.88 1.31
N HIS A 24 23.37 44.99 0.57
CA HIS A 24 22.23 44.20 1.05
C HIS A 24 22.54 42.69 1.15
N LYS A 25 23.83 42.30 1.11
CA LYS A 25 24.25 40.89 1.15
C LYS A 25 23.69 40.14 2.36
N LEU A 26 23.66 40.79 3.53
CA LEU A 26 23.10 40.19 4.74
C LEU A 26 21.61 39.89 4.57
N MET A 27 20.83 40.81 4.00
CA MET A 27 19.40 40.58 3.76
C MET A 27 19.18 39.42 2.77
N LEU A 28 19.92 39.37 1.67
CA LEU A 28 19.85 38.25 0.73
C LEU A 28 20.20 36.92 1.39
N PHE A 29 21.26 36.91 2.21
CA PHE A 29 21.65 35.72 2.95
C PHE A 29 20.54 35.26 3.91
N LEU A 30 19.94 36.18 4.68
CA LEU A 30 18.81 35.86 5.55
C LEU A 30 17.61 35.33 4.76
N PHE A 31 17.28 35.93 3.61
CA PHE A 31 16.20 35.43 2.75
C PHE A 31 16.44 34.02 2.20
N MET A 32 17.69 33.59 2.08
CA MET A 32 18.01 32.20 1.72
C MET A 32 18.00 31.28 2.94
N ILE A 33 18.59 31.70 4.06
CA ILE A 33 18.72 30.87 5.27
C ILE A 33 17.38 30.64 5.95
N ILE A 34 16.54 31.66 6.09
CA ILE A 34 15.24 31.56 6.78
C ILE A 34 14.36 30.44 6.20
N PRO A 35 14.07 30.38 4.88
CA PRO A 35 13.23 29.31 4.34
C PRO A 35 13.88 27.93 4.42
N ILE A 36 15.22 27.84 4.34
CA ILE A 36 15.94 26.57 4.53
C ILE A 36 15.74 26.08 5.97
N VAL A 37 16.08 26.91 6.96
CA VAL A 37 15.97 26.56 8.38
C VAL A 37 14.52 26.27 8.75
N ALA A 38 13.57 27.09 8.28
CA ALA A 38 12.15 26.86 8.52
C ALA A 38 11.67 25.52 7.94
N ALA A 39 12.04 25.20 6.69
CA ALA A 39 11.72 23.92 6.08
C ALA A 39 12.36 22.74 6.83
N THR A 40 13.61 22.88 7.28
CA THR A 40 14.30 21.86 8.08
C THR A 40 13.63 21.64 9.42
N LEU A 41 13.32 22.70 10.18
CA LEU A 41 12.64 22.58 11.46
C LEU A 41 11.23 22.01 11.30
N TYR A 42 10.51 22.41 10.25
CA TYR A 42 9.19 21.87 9.94
C TYR A 42 9.26 20.37 9.61
N THR A 43 10.17 19.95 8.73
CA THR A 43 10.33 18.53 8.36
C THR A 43 10.80 17.67 9.54
N ALA A 44 11.77 18.14 10.33
CA ALA A 44 12.21 17.45 11.54
C ALA A 44 11.08 17.35 12.57
N GLY A 45 10.38 18.46 12.84
CA GLY A 45 9.28 18.50 13.79
C GLY A 45 8.11 17.62 13.38
N THR A 46 7.70 17.65 12.11
CA THR A 46 6.63 16.79 11.58
C THR A 46 7.03 15.32 11.59
N THR A 47 8.28 14.98 11.26
CA THR A 47 8.78 13.59 11.33
C THR A 47 8.71 13.05 12.76
N ILE A 48 9.21 13.81 13.74
CA ILE A 48 9.15 13.41 15.16
C ILE A 48 7.70 13.28 15.61
N TYR A 49 6.86 14.26 15.27
CA TYR A 49 5.44 14.25 15.63
C TYR A 49 4.71 13.02 15.06
N LEU A 50 4.85 12.76 13.76
CA LEU A 50 4.23 11.61 13.10
C LEU A 50 4.71 10.29 13.71
N ASN A 51 6.01 10.13 13.96
CA ASN A 51 6.54 8.93 14.61
C ASN A 51 5.96 8.75 16.03
N GLN A 52 5.77 9.82 16.80
CA GLN A 52 5.20 9.72 18.15
C GLN A 52 3.74 9.27 18.15
N ILE A 53 2.93 9.83 17.24
CA ILE A 53 1.50 9.49 17.17
C ILE A 53 1.22 8.19 16.41
N SER A 54 2.15 7.73 15.57
CA SER A 54 2.01 6.47 14.82
C SER A 54 1.83 5.25 15.71
N ILE A 55 1.07 4.28 15.20
CA ILE A 55 0.87 2.98 15.88
C ILE A 55 2.16 2.15 15.88
N THR A 56 2.98 2.32 14.84
CA THR A 56 4.24 1.59 14.60
C THR A 56 5.45 2.24 15.26
N LYS A 57 5.31 3.46 15.81
CA LYS A 57 6.38 4.29 16.39
C LYS A 57 7.52 4.63 15.42
N GLY A 58 7.23 4.62 14.13
CA GLY A 58 8.19 4.87 13.06
C GLY A 58 7.71 4.37 11.70
N PRO A 59 8.47 4.60 10.63
CA PRO A 59 8.11 4.11 9.31
C PRO A 59 8.19 2.59 9.24
N VAL A 60 7.33 2.00 8.42
CA VAL A 60 7.29 0.57 8.14
C VAL A 60 7.47 0.28 6.66
N HIS A 61 7.70 -0.99 6.37
CA HIS A 61 7.82 -1.54 5.03
C HIS A 61 7.25 -2.95 5.08
N TRP A 62 5.94 -3.05 4.86
CA TRP A 62 5.21 -4.31 4.91
C TRP A 62 4.67 -4.68 3.54
N HIS A 63 4.64 -5.98 3.27
CA HIS A 63 4.17 -6.55 2.03
C HIS A 63 3.14 -7.64 2.30
N ALA A 64 2.12 -7.69 1.47
CA ALA A 64 1.25 -8.85 1.30
C ALA A 64 1.01 -9.07 -0.18
N ASP A 65 1.05 -10.32 -0.65
CA ASP A 65 0.64 -10.62 -2.02
C ASP A 65 -0.88 -10.72 -2.04
N PHE A 66 -1.49 -10.38 -3.16
CA PHE A 66 -2.94 -10.49 -3.32
C PHE A 66 -3.34 -11.07 -4.67
N GLU A 67 -4.49 -11.73 -4.71
CA GLU A 67 -5.15 -12.14 -5.94
C GLU A 67 -6.64 -11.83 -5.88
N ILE A 68 -7.21 -11.52 -7.04
CA ILE A 68 -8.62 -11.21 -7.21
C ILE A 68 -9.22 -12.22 -8.18
N TRP A 69 -10.33 -12.83 -7.81
CA TRP A 69 -11.00 -13.85 -8.61
C TRP A 69 -12.48 -13.53 -8.77
N ASN A 70 -13.00 -13.73 -9.98
CA ASN A 70 -14.40 -13.63 -10.32
C ASN A 70 -14.86 -14.94 -10.96
N CYS A 71 -15.70 -15.69 -10.26
CA CYS A 71 -16.27 -16.96 -10.76
C CYS A 71 -15.26 -18.01 -11.21
N GLY A 72 -14.10 -18.03 -10.54
CA GLY A 72 -13.00 -18.95 -10.85
C GLY A 72 -12.00 -18.41 -11.89
N GLU A 73 -12.23 -17.23 -12.44
CA GLU A 73 -11.30 -16.54 -13.33
C GLU A 73 -10.51 -15.48 -12.56
N LYS A 74 -9.19 -15.49 -12.71
CA LYS A 74 -8.33 -14.46 -12.09
C LYS A 74 -8.50 -13.15 -12.84
N ILE A 75 -8.71 -12.07 -12.10
CA ILE A 75 -8.77 -10.71 -12.65
C ILE A 75 -7.36 -10.11 -12.57
N ASP A 76 -6.84 -9.68 -13.72
CA ASP A 76 -5.62 -8.88 -13.79
C ASP A 76 -5.96 -7.41 -13.46
N PHE A 77 -5.14 -6.81 -12.61
CA PHE A 77 -5.33 -5.43 -12.15
C PHE A 77 -4.72 -4.42 -13.16
N LEU A 78 -5.08 -3.15 -13.02
CA LEU A 78 -4.51 -2.09 -13.86
C LEU A 78 -3.01 -1.90 -13.63
N ASP A 79 -2.27 -1.75 -14.73
CA ASP A 79 -0.87 -1.31 -14.69
C ASP A 79 -0.77 0.19 -14.32
N PRO A 80 0.23 0.61 -13.52
CA PRO A 80 0.55 2.02 -13.31
C PRO A 80 0.82 2.75 -14.63
N ARG A 81 0.25 3.95 -14.80
CA ARG A 81 0.43 4.79 -15.99
C ARG A 81 1.04 6.15 -15.65
N GLY A 82 1.69 6.76 -16.64
CA GLY A 82 2.22 8.13 -16.54
C GLY A 82 3.62 8.20 -15.93
N LEU A 83 3.85 9.18 -15.05
CA LEU A 83 5.15 9.45 -14.43
C LEU A 83 5.38 8.67 -13.13
N SER A 84 4.34 8.01 -12.60
CA SER A 84 4.39 7.21 -11.38
C SER A 84 4.48 5.74 -11.74
N ASN A 85 5.35 4.99 -11.06
CA ASN A 85 5.44 3.53 -11.17
C ASN A 85 4.55 2.82 -10.13
N ARG A 86 3.63 3.55 -9.49
CA ARG A 86 2.72 3.01 -8.47
C ARG A 86 1.29 3.51 -8.68
N ILE A 87 0.34 2.71 -8.23
CA ILE A 87 -1.08 3.07 -8.05
C ILE A 87 -1.36 3.12 -6.54
N GLY A 88 -2.01 4.20 -6.08
CA GLY A 88 -2.29 4.42 -4.66
C GLY A 88 -1.60 5.65 -4.07
N THR A 89 -1.45 5.65 -2.76
CA THR A 89 -0.85 6.75 -1.98
C THR A 89 0.64 6.53 -1.74
N PRO A 90 1.39 7.53 -1.25
CA PRO A 90 2.78 7.33 -0.86
C PRO A 90 3.01 6.27 0.22
N VAL A 91 2.01 6.03 1.07
CA VAL A 91 2.10 5.06 2.18
C VAL A 91 1.52 3.71 1.81
N PHE A 92 0.53 3.66 0.92
CA PHE A 92 -0.23 2.45 0.63
C PHE A 92 -0.52 2.33 -0.86
N HIS A 93 0.12 1.37 -1.53
CA HIS A 93 0.17 1.30 -2.99
C HIS A 93 0.53 -0.09 -3.54
N GLU A 94 0.54 -0.19 -4.87
CA GLU A 94 0.83 -1.38 -5.68
C GLU A 94 1.71 -0.98 -6.89
N HIS A 95 2.55 -1.90 -7.38
CA HIS A 95 3.59 -1.66 -8.41
C HIS A 95 3.45 -2.49 -9.70
N ASN A 96 2.27 -3.03 -10.00
CA ASN A 96 2.01 -4.12 -10.96
C ASN A 96 2.78 -5.41 -10.68
N ASP A 97 2.87 -5.78 -9.41
CA ASP A 97 3.52 -7.00 -8.95
C ASP A 97 2.61 -7.87 -8.08
N PHE A 98 1.30 -7.57 -8.08
CA PHE A 98 0.28 -8.26 -7.28
C PHE A 98 0.61 -8.26 -5.78
N ARG A 99 1.19 -7.15 -5.32
CA ARG A 99 1.62 -6.95 -3.94
C ARG A 99 1.11 -5.63 -3.39
N ILE A 100 0.56 -5.70 -2.19
CA ILE A 100 0.20 -4.56 -1.37
C ILE A 100 1.46 -4.07 -0.65
N HIS A 101 1.79 -2.79 -0.81
CA HIS A 101 2.92 -2.12 -0.16
C HIS A 101 2.43 -1.15 0.90
N VAL A 102 2.85 -1.34 2.16
CA VAL A 102 2.73 -0.34 3.23
C VAL A 102 4.11 0.22 3.54
N GLU A 103 4.38 1.44 3.08
CA GLU A 103 5.71 2.07 3.13
C GLU A 103 5.63 3.48 3.71
N GLY A 104 6.01 3.63 4.98
CA GLY A 104 5.99 4.93 5.65
C GLY A 104 5.35 4.88 7.03
N VAL A 105 4.90 6.02 7.52
CA VAL A 105 4.43 6.15 8.91
C VAL A 105 2.92 5.90 8.96
N VAL A 106 2.51 4.86 9.68
CA VAL A 106 1.09 4.50 9.85
C VAL A 106 0.53 5.20 11.08
N VAL A 107 -0.31 6.22 10.86
CA VAL A 107 -0.91 6.99 11.96
C VAL A 107 -2.10 6.24 12.56
N LYS A 108 -2.92 5.62 11.71
CA LYS A 108 -4.07 4.81 12.12
C LYS A 108 -4.13 3.50 11.35
N GLU A 109 -4.70 2.48 11.97
CA GLU A 109 -4.90 1.16 11.33
C GLU A 109 -5.82 1.25 10.11
N GLU A 110 -6.87 2.08 10.18
CA GLU A 110 -7.81 2.33 9.07
C GLU A 110 -7.12 2.86 7.79
N ASP A 111 -5.99 3.53 7.91
CA ASP A 111 -5.24 4.05 6.75
C ASP A 111 -4.57 2.92 5.93
N VAL A 112 -4.42 1.74 6.53
CA VAL A 112 -3.75 0.56 5.95
C VAL A 112 -4.63 -0.70 5.98
N ALA A 113 -5.94 -0.52 6.17
CA ALA A 113 -6.92 -1.59 6.09
C ALA A 113 -7.19 -2.01 4.64
N LEU A 114 -7.61 -3.26 4.44
CA LEU A 114 -7.75 -3.85 3.10
C LEU A 114 -8.81 -3.14 2.25
N ASP A 115 -9.93 -2.69 2.82
CA ASP A 115 -10.91 -1.90 2.07
C ASP A 115 -10.32 -0.58 1.54
N ASN A 116 -9.52 0.09 2.35
CA ASN A 116 -8.86 1.32 2.01
C ASN A 116 -7.81 1.09 0.93
N PHE A 117 -7.16 -0.09 0.89
CA PHE A 117 -6.27 -0.47 -0.21
C PHE A 117 -7.02 -0.40 -1.54
N PHE A 118 -8.16 -1.08 -1.63
CA PHE A 118 -8.99 -1.07 -2.84
C PHE A 118 -9.45 0.35 -3.19
N ASN A 119 -9.84 1.15 -2.20
CA ASN A 119 -10.22 2.55 -2.43
C ASN A 119 -9.07 3.39 -3.03
N VAL A 120 -7.87 3.33 -2.45
CA VAL A 120 -6.75 4.17 -2.91
C VAL A 120 -6.23 3.76 -4.28
N ILE A 121 -6.41 2.49 -4.67
CA ILE A 121 -6.06 2.01 -6.01
C ILE A 121 -7.18 2.21 -7.05
N GLY A 122 -8.28 2.87 -6.69
CA GLY A 122 -9.40 3.16 -7.61
C GLY A 122 -10.39 2.01 -7.79
N GLY A 123 -10.41 1.06 -6.87
CA GLY A 123 -11.43 0.02 -6.72
C GLY A 123 -12.37 0.30 -5.55
N VAL A 124 -13.13 -0.73 -5.17
CA VAL A 124 -14.07 -0.73 -4.04
C VAL A 124 -14.03 -2.11 -3.41
N LEU A 125 -13.95 -2.20 -2.09
CA LEU A 125 -14.18 -3.43 -1.36
C LEU A 125 -15.04 -3.09 -0.14
N THR A 126 -16.25 -3.63 -0.09
CA THR A 126 -17.20 -3.47 1.02
C THR A 126 -17.85 -4.82 1.31
N GLU A 127 -18.56 -4.94 2.43
CA GLU A 127 -19.33 -6.14 2.78
C GLU A 127 -20.27 -6.61 1.67
N GLU A 128 -20.72 -5.69 0.80
CA GLU A 128 -21.72 -5.93 -0.23
C GLU A 128 -21.19 -5.94 -1.66
N SER A 129 -19.96 -5.47 -1.89
CA SER A 129 -19.47 -5.28 -3.26
C SER A 129 -17.96 -5.31 -3.42
N LEU A 130 -17.54 -5.75 -4.60
CA LEU A 130 -16.17 -5.71 -5.08
C LEU A 130 -16.14 -4.96 -6.41
N GLY A 131 -15.47 -3.81 -6.42
CA GLY A 131 -15.18 -3.02 -7.60
C GLY A 131 -13.71 -3.12 -7.95
N VAL A 132 -13.40 -3.65 -9.13
CA VAL A 132 -12.01 -3.79 -9.60
C VAL A 132 -11.87 -3.08 -10.93
N SER A 133 -10.88 -2.20 -11.02
CA SER A 133 -10.50 -1.58 -12.28
C SER A 133 -9.55 -2.53 -13.01
N ALA A 134 -10.02 -3.11 -14.12
CA ALA A 134 -9.26 -4.00 -14.98
C ALA A 134 -9.42 -3.55 -16.44
N ASN A 135 -8.31 -3.41 -17.18
CA ASN A 135 -8.33 -3.04 -18.61
C ASN A 135 -9.14 -1.77 -18.97
N ASP A 136 -9.06 -0.73 -18.15
CA ASP A 136 -9.82 0.54 -18.29
C ASP A 136 -11.34 0.43 -18.06
N GLU A 137 -11.84 -0.72 -17.62
CA GLU A 137 -13.22 -0.92 -17.21
C GLU A 137 -13.31 -1.26 -15.72
N ILE A 138 -14.32 -0.70 -15.04
CA ILE A 138 -14.60 -1.07 -13.66
C ILE A 138 -15.59 -2.23 -13.69
N THR A 139 -15.13 -3.40 -13.26
CA THR A 139 -16.00 -4.53 -12.97
C THR A 139 -16.51 -4.35 -11.54
N LEU A 140 -17.81 -4.07 -11.41
CA LEU A 140 -18.48 -3.95 -10.11
C LEU A 140 -19.36 -5.19 -9.90
N LEU A 141 -19.08 -5.92 -8.83
CA LEU A 141 -19.77 -7.15 -8.44
C LEU A 141 -20.48 -6.92 -7.12
N HIS A 142 -21.76 -7.26 -7.05
CA HIS A 142 -22.57 -7.16 -5.86
C HIS A 142 -22.96 -8.54 -5.33
N ASN A 143 -23.07 -8.66 -4.01
CA ASN A 143 -23.65 -9.86 -3.41
C ASN A 143 -25.04 -10.14 -4.02
N GLY A 144 -25.24 -11.38 -4.45
CA GLY A 144 -26.45 -11.81 -5.14
C GLY A 144 -26.37 -11.79 -6.67
N ASP A 145 -25.37 -11.12 -7.25
CA ASP A 145 -25.11 -11.22 -8.69
C ASP A 145 -24.80 -12.66 -9.09
N LEU A 146 -25.13 -13.03 -10.33
CA LEU A 146 -24.96 -14.40 -10.78
C LEU A 146 -23.51 -14.71 -11.09
N CYS A 147 -23.02 -15.76 -10.45
CA CYS A 147 -21.76 -16.39 -10.70
C CYS A 147 -21.99 -17.85 -11.10
N ASN A 148 -21.62 -18.23 -12.33
CA ASN A 148 -21.87 -19.57 -12.87
C ASN A 148 -23.34 -20.04 -12.72
N GLY A 149 -24.28 -19.09 -12.89
CA GLY A 149 -25.72 -19.34 -12.79
C GLY A 149 -26.29 -19.44 -11.37
N LYS A 150 -25.49 -19.18 -10.34
CA LYS A 150 -25.92 -19.14 -8.92
C LYS A 150 -25.58 -17.79 -8.29
N PRO A 151 -26.29 -17.34 -7.25
CA PRO A 151 -25.91 -16.15 -6.51
C PRO A 151 -24.48 -16.24 -5.96
N GLY A 152 -23.65 -15.25 -6.26
CA GLY A 152 -22.30 -15.08 -5.75
C GLY A 152 -22.24 -14.12 -4.55
N LYS A 153 -21.12 -14.16 -3.84
CA LYS A 153 -20.82 -13.33 -2.66
C LYS A 153 -19.35 -12.97 -2.65
N VAL A 154 -19.05 -11.73 -2.24
CA VAL A 154 -17.69 -11.25 -1.98
C VAL A 154 -17.16 -11.90 -0.70
N GLN A 155 -16.01 -12.53 -0.80
CA GLN A 155 -15.36 -13.26 0.30
C GLN A 155 -13.85 -13.01 0.26
N VAL A 156 -13.23 -12.94 1.43
CA VAL A 156 -11.77 -12.75 1.55
C VAL A 156 -11.18 -13.90 2.36
N PHE A 157 -10.16 -14.53 1.80
CA PHE A 157 -9.38 -15.58 2.46
C PHE A 157 -7.94 -15.12 2.60
N VAL A 158 -7.33 -15.41 3.74
CA VAL A 158 -5.94 -15.03 3.99
C VAL A 158 -5.14 -16.23 4.44
N TYR A 159 -4.00 -16.42 3.80
CA TYR A 159 -2.95 -17.32 4.23
C TYR A 159 -1.92 -16.55 5.06
N LYS A 160 -1.72 -16.99 6.30
CA LYS A 160 -0.81 -16.35 7.27
C LYS A 160 0.20 -17.35 7.83
N VAL A 161 1.44 -16.92 8.00
CA VAL A 161 2.46 -17.69 8.74
C VAL A 161 2.25 -17.52 10.25
N ILE A 162 2.06 -18.63 10.98
CA ILE A 162 1.78 -18.62 12.43
C ILE A 162 3.04 -18.73 13.29
N ASN A 163 4.18 -19.14 12.72
CA ASN A 163 5.50 -19.23 13.39
C ASN A 163 6.59 -18.43 12.64
N PRO A 164 6.39 -17.12 12.36
CA PRO A 164 7.26 -16.34 11.47
C PRO A 164 8.73 -16.27 11.90
N LYS A 165 9.01 -16.52 13.19
CA LYS A 165 10.37 -16.55 13.76
C LYS A 165 11.18 -17.80 13.35
N GLU A 166 10.53 -18.86 12.86
CA GLU A 166 11.17 -20.13 12.49
C GLU A 166 11.46 -20.20 10.98
N GLN A 167 12.37 -19.33 10.52
CA GLN A 167 12.71 -19.23 9.09
C GLN A 167 13.08 -20.59 8.47
N GLY A 168 12.49 -20.88 7.31
CA GLY A 168 12.70 -22.13 6.57
C GLY A 168 11.92 -23.34 7.08
N ARG A 169 11.08 -23.17 8.11
CA ARG A 169 10.11 -24.17 8.59
C ARG A 169 8.80 -23.50 8.95
N TRP A 170 8.35 -22.59 8.10
CA TRP A 170 7.15 -21.84 8.36
C TRP A 170 5.93 -22.74 8.25
N ILE A 171 4.97 -22.52 9.15
CA ILE A 171 3.66 -23.14 9.18
C ILE A 171 2.67 -22.04 8.83
N TYR A 172 1.79 -22.30 7.87
CA TYR A 172 0.70 -21.39 7.54
C TYR A 172 -0.66 -21.96 7.91
N THR A 173 -1.62 -21.06 8.06
CA THR A 173 -3.05 -21.36 8.13
C THR A 173 -3.78 -20.53 7.08
N GLN A 174 -4.90 -21.06 6.58
CA GLN A 174 -5.89 -20.28 5.85
C GLN A 174 -6.99 -19.86 6.83
N GLU A 175 -7.44 -18.61 6.73
CA GLU A 175 -8.63 -18.12 7.42
C GLU A 175 -9.55 -17.40 6.45
N LYS A 176 -10.86 -17.60 6.60
CA LYS A 176 -11.87 -16.71 6.00
C LYS A 176 -12.00 -15.49 6.89
N VAL A 177 -11.83 -14.30 6.32
CA VAL A 177 -11.89 -13.05 7.06
C VAL A 177 -13.32 -12.55 7.06
N GLU A 178 -13.96 -12.56 8.23
CA GLU A 178 -15.36 -12.12 8.38
C GLU A 178 -15.50 -10.60 8.24
N ASP A 179 -14.63 -9.84 8.90
CA ASP A 179 -14.52 -8.39 8.76
C ASP A 179 -13.23 -8.05 8.00
N TYR A 180 -13.30 -8.17 6.67
CA TYR A 180 -12.18 -7.80 5.82
C TYR A 180 -12.04 -6.29 5.64
N THR A 181 -13.03 -5.49 6.05
CA THR A 181 -12.92 -4.02 5.98
C THR A 181 -11.98 -3.45 7.03
N SER A 182 -11.79 -4.14 8.16
CA SER A 182 -10.80 -3.76 9.17
C SER A 182 -9.48 -4.55 9.08
N TYR A 183 -9.34 -5.43 8.08
CA TYR A 183 -8.19 -6.30 7.98
C TYR A 183 -6.90 -5.53 7.68
N VAL A 184 -5.90 -5.65 8.56
CA VAL A 184 -4.54 -5.12 8.37
C VAL A 184 -3.56 -6.28 8.18
N LEU A 185 -2.71 -6.16 7.17
CA LEU A 185 -1.74 -7.20 6.80
C LEU A 185 -0.61 -7.39 7.82
N SER A 186 -0.02 -8.59 7.82
CA SER A 186 1.09 -8.95 8.70
C SER A 186 2.33 -8.05 8.47
N PRO A 187 3.02 -7.61 9.53
CA PRO A 187 4.03 -6.54 9.45
C PRO A 187 5.41 -7.03 8.97
N TYR A 188 5.49 -7.63 7.78
CA TYR A 188 6.71 -8.21 7.21
C TYR A 188 7.02 -7.68 5.82
N SER A 189 8.30 -7.44 5.52
CA SER A 189 8.77 -6.92 4.22
C SER A 189 8.92 -7.98 3.13
N HIS A 190 8.63 -9.25 3.42
CA HIS A 190 8.77 -10.35 2.48
C HIS A 190 7.53 -11.22 2.58
N VAL A 191 7.14 -11.83 1.45
CA VAL A 191 5.97 -12.71 1.35
C VAL A 191 6.45 -14.08 0.86
N PRO A 192 6.32 -15.14 1.68
CA PRO A 192 6.07 -15.15 3.14
C PRO A 192 7.24 -14.54 3.96
N PRO A 193 7.07 -14.18 5.26
CA PRO A 193 5.91 -14.44 6.12
C PRO A 193 4.82 -13.37 6.11
N GLY A 194 4.92 -12.35 5.25
CA GLY A 194 3.79 -11.49 4.90
C GLY A 194 2.65 -12.31 4.31
N ASP A 195 1.46 -11.72 4.24
CA ASP A 195 0.24 -12.48 3.93
C ASP A 195 0.12 -12.80 2.45
N CYS A 196 -0.67 -13.83 2.14
CA CYS A 196 -1.31 -13.96 0.85
C CYS A 196 -2.82 -13.76 1.02
N ILE A 197 -3.37 -12.75 0.34
CA ILE A 197 -4.76 -12.34 0.44
C ILE A 197 -5.48 -12.73 -0.85
N VAL A 198 -6.57 -13.48 -0.75
CA VAL A 198 -7.38 -13.87 -1.89
C VAL A 198 -8.76 -13.24 -1.73
N VAL A 199 -9.11 -12.36 -2.65
CA VAL A 199 -10.43 -11.72 -2.72
C VAL A 199 -11.22 -12.40 -3.83
N GLU A 200 -12.37 -12.97 -3.51
CA GLU A 200 -13.17 -13.74 -4.45
C GLU A 200 -14.62 -13.27 -4.50
N PHE A 201 -15.14 -13.17 -5.72
CA PHE A 201 -16.57 -13.19 -5.98
C PHE A 201 -16.96 -14.57 -6.51
N ASP A 202 -17.59 -15.38 -5.66
CA ASP A 202 -17.96 -16.77 -5.95
C ASP A 202 -19.14 -17.22 -5.06
N GLN A 203 -19.61 -18.46 -5.19
CA GLN A 203 -20.54 -19.01 -4.21
C GLN A 203 -19.94 -19.02 -2.79
N GLU A 204 -20.80 -18.83 -1.79
CA GLU A 204 -20.38 -18.81 -0.39
C GLU A 204 -19.70 -20.13 0.02
N LYS A 205 -18.50 -20.02 0.61
CA LYS A 205 -17.66 -21.14 1.01
C LYS A 205 -16.76 -20.76 2.19
N GLU A 206 -16.26 -21.76 2.89
CA GLU A 206 -15.45 -21.59 4.11
C GLU A 206 -13.94 -21.58 3.83
N THR A 207 -13.53 -22.05 2.66
CA THR A 207 -12.12 -22.17 2.25
C THR A 207 -11.99 -21.86 0.77
N THR A 208 -10.80 -21.46 0.34
CA THR A 208 -10.45 -21.33 -1.07
C THR A 208 -9.36 -22.32 -1.49
N ASP A 209 -9.38 -22.73 -2.76
CA ASP A 209 -8.32 -23.46 -3.45
C ASP A 209 -7.26 -22.53 -4.07
N LYS A 210 -7.51 -21.22 -4.11
CA LYS A 210 -6.60 -20.22 -4.70
C LYS A 210 -5.52 -19.82 -3.73
N ILE A 211 -4.33 -19.57 -4.24
CA ILE A 211 -3.17 -19.21 -3.43
C ILE A 211 -2.18 -18.39 -4.26
N CYS A 212 -1.59 -17.38 -3.64
CA CYS A 212 -0.66 -16.47 -4.30
C CYS A 212 0.62 -17.20 -4.73
N THR A 213 1.19 -16.76 -5.85
CA THR A 213 2.34 -17.43 -6.49
C THR A 213 3.56 -17.58 -5.55
N THR A 214 3.83 -16.62 -4.68
CA THR A 214 4.96 -16.70 -3.72
C THR A 214 4.75 -17.76 -2.64
N TYR A 215 3.53 -17.88 -2.12
CA TYR A 215 3.16 -18.94 -1.18
C TYR A 215 3.27 -20.31 -1.85
N GLU A 216 2.75 -20.47 -3.07
CA GLU A 216 2.94 -21.72 -3.84
C GLU A 216 4.41 -22.08 -4.00
N ALA A 217 5.25 -21.10 -4.36
CA ALA A 217 6.68 -21.32 -4.56
C ALA A 217 7.37 -21.75 -3.26
N ALA A 218 7.02 -21.14 -2.12
CA ALA A 218 7.55 -21.51 -0.81
C ALA A 218 7.14 -22.94 -0.40
N ILE A 219 5.89 -23.34 -0.68
CA ILE A 219 5.41 -24.72 -0.46
C ILE A 219 6.18 -25.70 -1.33
N LYS A 220 6.33 -25.40 -2.63
CA LYS A 220 7.08 -26.26 -3.59
C LYS A 220 8.55 -26.43 -3.20
N LYS A 221 9.17 -25.42 -2.57
CA LYS A 221 10.53 -25.48 -2.03
C LYS A 221 10.63 -26.23 -0.69
N GLY A 222 9.51 -26.52 -0.03
CA GLY A 222 9.49 -27.09 1.31
C GLY A 222 9.87 -26.11 2.43
N GLU A 223 9.73 -24.81 2.18
CA GLU A 223 9.99 -23.75 3.17
C GLU A 223 8.74 -23.42 4.01
N LEU A 224 7.57 -23.80 3.49
CA LEU A 224 6.24 -23.47 4.02
C LEU A 224 5.35 -24.73 4.07
N HIS A 225 4.73 -24.98 5.22
CA HIS A 225 3.94 -26.19 5.51
C HIS A 225 2.53 -25.84 5.99
N GLY A 226 1.51 -26.49 5.42
CA GLY A 226 0.12 -26.27 5.82
C GLY A 226 -0.18 -26.92 7.17
N ARG A 227 -1.01 -26.24 7.97
CA ARG A 227 -1.60 -26.77 9.20
C ARG A 227 -2.93 -27.47 8.93
#